data_AF-A0A0C1H5I2-F1
#
_entry.id   AF-A0A0C1H5I2-F1
#
_cell.length_a   1.000
_cell.length_b   1.000
_cell.length_c   1.000
_cell.angle_alpha   90.00
_cell.angle_beta   90.00
_cell.angle_gamma   90.00
#
_symmetry.space_group_name_H-M   'P 1'
#
loop_
_entity.id
_entity.type
_entity.pdbx_description
1 polymer ?
#
loop_
_entity_poly.entity_id
_entity_poly.type
_entity_poly.pdbx_seq_one_letter_code
_entity_poly.pdbx_strand_id
1 'polypeptide(L)'
;MSQVRQRSTTLVEPLSAEDAMLQSMEDASPAKRHLAHTTWFFEEFILRPRVKDYVSPDDRFAFLFNSYYVQAGYWCVNLMSAF
;
A
#
# COMPACT_ATOMS: atom_id res chain seq x y z
N MET A 1 -13.80 -12.75 -0.72
CA MET A 1 -12.96 -11.53 -0.70
C MET A 1 -13.40 -10.45 -1.70
N SER A 2 -14.09 -10.79 -2.80
CA SER A 2 -14.45 -9.82 -3.85
C SER A 2 -15.20 -8.57 -3.34
N GLN A 3 -16.27 -8.71 -2.54
CA GLN A 3 -17.03 -7.56 -2.03
C GLN A 3 -16.19 -6.56 -1.22
N VAL A 4 -15.29 -7.03 -0.35
CA VAL A 4 -14.45 -6.15 0.48
C VAL A 4 -13.50 -5.34 -0.40
N ARG A 5 -12.86 -5.99 -1.38
CA ARG A 5 -11.94 -5.31 -2.30
C ARG A 5 -12.68 -4.36 -3.25
N GLN A 6 -13.86 -4.75 -3.71
CA GLN A 6 -14.71 -3.91 -4.54
C GLN A 6 -15.16 -2.65 -3.80
N ARG A 7 -15.47 -2.76 -2.50
CA ARG A 7 -15.81 -1.59 -1.69
C ARG A 7 -14.68 -0.57 -1.66
N SER A 8 -13.42 -1.01 -1.50
CA SER A 8 -12.26 -0.12 -1.54
C SER A 8 -12.14 0.61 -2.87
N THR A 9 -12.38 -0.06 -4.00
CA THR A 9 -12.33 0.58 -5.34
C THR A 9 -13.50 1.52 -5.59
N THR A 10 -14.70 1.21 -5.11
CA THR A 10 -15.88 2.08 -5.23
C THR A 10 -15.71 3.38 -4.44
N LEU A 11 -15.04 3.35 -3.28
CA LEU A 11 -14.80 4.55 -2.47
C LEU A 11 -13.88 5.58 -3.15
N VAL A 12 -12.99 5.12 -4.03
CA VAL A 12 -12.02 5.98 -4.73
C VAL A 12 -12.43 6.29 -6.18
N GLU A 13 -13.44 5.61 -6.70
CA GLU A 13 -13.97 5.81 -8.06
C GLU A 13 -14.26 7.27 -8.42
N PRO A 14 -14.82 8.14 -7.53
CA PRO A 14 -15.09 9.52 -7.90
C PRO A 14 -13.85 10.43 -7.90
N LEU A 15 -12.68 9.95 -7.46
CA LEU A 15 -11.47 10.75 -7.35
C LEU A 15 -10.73 10.78 -8.69
N SER A 16 -10.26 11.97 -9.09
CA SER A 16 -9.29 12.05 -10.19
C SER A 16 -7.95 11.43 -9.78
N ALA A 17 -7.06 11.24 -10.77
CA ALA A 17 -5.71 10.78 -10.49
C ALA A 17 -4.98 11.74 -9.54
N GLU A 18 -5.18 13.05 -9.75
CA GLU A 18 -4.64 14.15 -8.97
C GLU A 18 -5.16 14.14 -7.54
N ASP A 19 -6.48 14.02 -7.35
CA ASP A 19 -7.12 13.95 -6.03
C ASP A 19 -6.60 12.76 -5.22
N ALA A 20 -6.41 11.61 -5.89
CA ALA A 20 -5.94 10.38 -5.25
C ALA A 20 -4.50 10.45 -4.73
N MET A 21 -3.73 11.50 -5.10
CA MET A 21 -2.35 11.72 -4.64
C MET A 21 -2.23 12.69 -3.47
N LEU A 22 -3.29 13.41 -3.11
CA LEU A 22 -3.24 14.48 -2.13
C LEU A 22 -3.04 13.95 -0.70
N GLN A 23 -2.23 14.66 0.08
CA GLN A 23 -2.05 14.49 1.51
C GLN A 23 -2.33 15.85 2.17
N SER A 24 -3.52 16.01 2.74
CA SER A 24 -3.99 17.29 3.30
C SER A 24 -3.39 17.62 4.66
N MET A 25 -3.00 16.60 5.43
CA MET A 25 -2.38 16.70 6.75
C MET A 25 -1.46 15.50 6.97
N GLU A 26 -0.59 15.60 7.98
CA GLU A 26 0.41 14.56 8.27
C GLU A 26 -0.21 13.17 8.50
N ASP A 27 -1.31 13.10 9.25
CA ASP A 27 -2.00 11.84 9.55
C ASP A 27 -2.81 11.27 8.38
N ALA A 28 -3.04 12.06 7.32
CA ALA A 28 -3.83 11.63 6.16
C ALA A 28 -2.93 11.02 5.09
N SER A 29 -3.17 9.77 4.72
CA SER A 29 -2.48 9.18 3.56
C SER A 29 -3.28 9.39 2.26
N PRO A 30 -2.60 9.57 1.11
CA PRO A 30 -3.26 9.63 -0.18
C PRO A 30 -4.12 8.39 -0.46
N ALA A 31 -5.26 8.56 -1.14
CA ALA A 31 -6.17 7.46 -1.47
C ALA A 31 -5.48 6.34 -2.28
N LYS A 32 -4.59 6.71 -3.22
CA LYS A 32 -3.79 5.72 -3.98
C LYS A 32 -2.89 4.88 -3.08
N ARG A 33 -2.39 5.46 -1.99
CA ARG A 33 -1.55 4.77 -1.01
C ARG A 33 -2.35 3.72 -0.25
N HIS A 34 -3.60 4.01 0.10
CA HIS A 34 -4.48 3.02 0.75
C HIS A 34 -4.78 1.80 -0.14
N LEU A 35 -5.04 2.02 -1.44
CA LEU A 35 -5.24 0.92 -2.40
C LEU A 35 -3.98 0.04 -2.53
N ALA A 36 -2.82 0.69 -2.65
CA ALA A 36 -1.55 -0.01 -2.78
C ALA A 36 -1.17 -0.75 -1.49
N HIS A 37 -1.30 -0.11 -0.32
CA HIS A 37 -1.01 -0.69 0.99
C HIS A 37 -1.85 -1.95 1.26
N THR A 38 -3.16 -1.88 1.03
CA THR A 38 -4.03 -3.04 1.23
C THR A 38 -3.70 -4.18 0.27
N THR A 39 -3.27 -3.88 -0.96
CA THR A 39 -2.81 -4.90 -1.91
C THR A 39 -1.49 -5.53 -1.45
N TRP A 40 -0.51 -4.70 -1.07
CA TRP A 40 0.78 -5.15 -0.55
C TRP A 40 0.64 -6.03 0.69
N PHE A 41 -0.31 -5.74 1.59
CA PHE A 41 -0.57 -6.56 2.77
C PHE A 41 -0.87 -8.03 2.41
N PHE A 42 -1.72 -8.26 1.40
CA PHE A 42 -2.01 -9.61 0.92
C PHE A 42 -0.79 -10.26 0.28
N GLU A 43 -0.04 -9.49 -0.49
CA GLU A 43 1.21 -9.95 -1.07
C GLU A 43 2.20 -10.41 0.00
N GLU A 44 2.47 -9.59 1.01
CA GLU A 44 3.50 -9.83 2.01
C GLU A 44 3.12 -10.96 2.97
N PHE A 45 1.89 -10.94 3.49
CA PHE A 45 1.50 -11.85 4.58
C PHE A 45 0.73 -13.09 4.11
N ILE A 46 0.30 -13.13 2.84
CA ILE A 46 -0.45 -14.27 2.29
C ILE A 46 0.22 -14.87 1.06
N LEU A 47 0.52 -14.09 0.03
CA LEU A 47 1.03 -14.65 -1.23
C LEU A 47 2.47 -15.13 -1.08
N ARG A 48 3.39 -14.27 -0.60
CA ARG A 48 4.79 -14.66 -0.39
C ARG A 48 4.94 -15.92 0.48
N PRO A 49 4.24 -16.08 1.62
CA PRO A 49 4.47 -17.25 2.48
C PRO A 49 3.75 -18.51 2.00
N ARG A 50 2.70 -18.42 1.17
CA ARG A 50 1.81 -19.56 0.84
C ARG A 50 1.79 -19.95 -0.63
N VAL A 51 2.17 -19.07 -1.54
CA VAL A 51 2.19 -19.35 -2.97
C VAL A 51 3.63 -19.57 -3.39
N LYS A 52 3.95 -20.82 -3.74
CA LYS A 52 5.27 -21.20 -4.23
C LYS A 52 5.60 -20.36 -5.49
N ASP A 53 6.83 -19.87 -5.54
CA ASP A 53 7.37 -19.09 -6.67
C ASP A 53 6.62 -17.77 -6.96
N TYR A 54 5.88 -17.23 -5.97
CA TYR A 54 5.30 -15.90 -6.11
C TYR A 54 6.39 -14.82 -6.25
N VAL A 55 6.29 -14.04 -7.32
CA VAL A 55 7.17 -12.89 -7.59
C VAL A 55 6.32 -11.63 -7.52
N SER A 56 6.82 -10.66 -6.75
CA SER A 56 6.18 -9.35 -6.69
C SER A 56 6.24 -8.66 -8.06
N PRO A 57 5.20 -7.92 -8.47
CA PRO A 57 5.26 -7.13 -9.70
C PRO A 57 6.40 -6.11 -9.71
N ASP A 58 6.81 -5.64 -8.52
CA ASP A 58 7.89 -4.68 -8.33
C ASP A 58 8.50 -4.87 -6.93
N ASP A 59 9.81 -5.10 -6.87
CA ASP A 59 10.53 -5.39 -5.63
C ASP A 59 10.53 -4.21 -4.63
N ARG A 60 10.22 -2.99 -5.10
CA ARG A 60 10.15 -1.79 -4.27
C ARG A 60 8.84 -1.66 -3.50
N PHE A 61 7.82 -2.47 -3.80
CA PHE A 61 6.50 -2.35 -3.17
C PHE A 61 6.54 -2.54 -1.66
N ALA A 62 7.41 -3.42 -1.15
CA ALA A 62 7.61 -3.57 0.29
C ALA A 62 8.12 -2.28 0.94
N PHE A 63 9.01 -1.55 0.28
CA PHE A 63 9.51 -0.28 0.79
C PHE A 63 8.48 0.86 0.70
N LEU A 64 7.75 0.93 -0.43
CA LEU A 64 6.81 2.02 -0.73
C LEU A 64 5.50 1.91 0.06
N PHE A 65 5.02 0.69 0.29
CA PHE A 65 3.68 0.44 0.80
C PHE A 65 3.64 -0.20 2.18
N ASN A 66 4.78 -0.56 2.77
CA ASN A 66 4.84 -0.85 4.21
C ASN A 66 4.50 0.41 5.00
N SER A 67 3.54 0.28 5.91
CA SER A 67 3.08 1.37 6.77
C SER A 67 4.02 1.59 7.96
N TYR A 68 4.42 0.52 8.66
CA TYR A 68 5.22 0.56 9.90
C TYR A 68 5.66 -0.84 10.41
N TYR A 69 5.51 -1.90 9.62
CA TYR A 69 5.87 -3.25 10.04
C TYR A 69 7.39 -3.42 10.04
N VAL A 70 8.02 -3.25 11.21
CA VAL A 70 9.47 -3.38 11.41
C VAL A 70 10.00 -4.73 10.93
N GLN A 71 9.25 -5.80 11.18
CA GLN A 71 9.64 -7.16 10.78
C GLN A 71 9.56 -7.38 9.26
N ALA A 72 8.81 -6.56 8.53
CA ALA A 72 8.71 -6.59 7.07
C ALA A 72 9.74 -5.68 6.38
N GLY A 73 10.64 -5.05 7.15
CA GLY A 73 11.72 -4.19 6.65
C GLY A 73 11.48 -2.68 6.85
N TYR A 74 12.39 -1.87 6.30
CA TYR A 74 12.28 -0.41 6.33
C TYR A 74 11.15 0.10 5.42
N TRP A 75 10.58 1.25 5.75
CA TRP A 75 9.51 1.90 4.98
C TRP A 75 9.86 3.34 4.61
N CYS A 76 9.28 3.80 3.50
CA CYS A 76 9.61 5.08 2.86
C CYS A 76 9.52 6.31 3.78
N VAL A 77 8.56 6.35 4.71
CA VAL A 77 8.35 7.53 5.58
C VAL A 77 9.51 7.71 6.56
N ASN A 78 10.11 6.62 7.05
CA ASN A 78 11.17 6.67 8.05
C ASN A 78 12.47 7.31 7.50
N LEU A 79 12.70 7.25 6.18
CA LEU A 79 13.85 7.88 5.54
C LEU A 79 13.62 9.35 5.19
N MET A 80 12.36 9.79 4.99
CA MET A 80 12.04 11.21 4.78
C MET A 80 12.07 12.01 6.09
N SER A 81 11.99 11.35 7.24
CA SER A 81 12.18 11.96 8.58
C SER A 81 13.66 12.08 8.98
N ALA A 82 14.58 11.53 8.18
CA ALA A 82 16.02 11.50 8.44
C ALA A 82 16.81 12.53 7.61
N PHE A 83 16.12 13.42 6.89
CA PHE A 83 16.65 14.61 6.21
C PHE A 83 15.84 15.84 6.64
#